data_AF-A0A916YUC3-F1
#
_entry.id   AF-A0A916YUC3-F1
#
_cell.length_a   1.000
_cell.length_b   1.000
_cell.length_c   1.000
_cell.angle_alpha   90.00
_cell.angle_beta   90.00
_cell.angle_gamma   90.00
#
_symmetry.space_group_name_H-M   'P 1'
#
loop_
_entity.id
_entity.type
_entity.pdbx_description
1 polymer ?
#
loop_
_entity_poly.entity_id
_entity_poly.type
_entity_poly.pdbx_seq_one_letter_code
_entity_poly.pdbx_strand_id
1 'polypeptide(L)' 'MADRISLRAAINAHCKSCSYDKEEPGGWRQQVQDCGVPRCALYAVRPVPKVSEG' A
#
# COMPACT_ATOMS: atom_id res chain seq x y z
N MET A 1 16.84 -7.02 20.51
CA MET A 1 15.80 -7.80 19.83
C MET A 1 15.42 -7.03 18.57
N ALA A 2 15.73 -7.54 17.38
CA ALA A 2 15.19 -6.94 16.17
C ALA A 2 13.69 -7.22 16.16
N ASP A 3 12.87 -6.18 16.33
CA ASP A 3 11.43 -6.30 16.25
C ASP A 3 11.07 -6.91 14.90
N ARG A 4 10.43 -8.09 14.93
CA ARG A 4 10.13 -8.85 13.73
C ARG A 4 8.94 -8.18 13.05
N ILE A 5 9.23 -7.37 12.04
CA ILE A 5 8.23 -6.76 11.18
C ILE A 5 7.28 -7.85 10.67
N SER A 6 5.98 -7.65 10.89
CA SER A 6 4.95 -8.55 10.38
C SER A 6 4.92 -8.54 8.85
N LEU A 7 4.49 -9.64 8.23
CA LEU A 7 4.34 -9.71 6.77
C LEU A 7 3.48 -8.56 6.23
N ARG A 8 2.41 -8.18 6.94
CA ARG A 8 1.56 -7.05 6.58
C ARG A 8 2.32 -5.72 6.61
N ALA A 9 3.15 -5.50 7.62
CA ALA A 9 3.95 -4.29 7.73
C ALA A 9 5.01 -4.22 6.59
N ALA A 10 5.63 -5.34 6.24
CA ALA A 10 6.56 -5.42 5.11
C ALA A 10 5.89 -5.10 3.77
N ILE A 11 4.71 -5.67 3.49
CA ILE A 11 3.92 -5.39 2.29
C ILE A 11 3.53 -3.90 2.24
N ASN A 12 3.06 -3.33 3.36
CA ASN A 12 2.68 -1.93 3.42
C ASN A 12 3.87 -1.00 3.12
N ALA A 13 5.04 -1.30 3.68
CA ALA A 13 6.26 -0.53 3.42
C ALA A 13 6.65 -0.59 1.95
N HIS A 14 6.63 -1.78 1.33
CA HIS A 14 6.94 -1.96 -0.08
C HIS A 14 5.96 -1.23 -1.00
N CYS A 15 4.64 -1.38 -0.80
CA CYS A 15 3.65 -0.69 -1.63
C CYS A 15 3.75 0.82 -1.49
N LYS A 16 3.98 1.33 -0.26
CA LYS A 16 4.22 2.75 -0.03
C LYS A 16 5.47 3.23 -0.78
N SER A 17 6.60 2.53 -0.69
CA SER A 17 7.81 2.93 -1.42
C SER A 17 7.68 2.84 -2.95
N CYS A 18 6.83 1.95 -3.44
CA CYS A 18 6.67 1.70 -4.88
C CYS A 18 5.74 2.69 -5.58
N SER A 19 4.68 3.16 -4.90
CA SER A 19 3.59 3.91 -5.54
C SER A 19 3.26 5.25 -4.89
N TYR A 20 3.75 5.52 -3.67
CA TYR A 20 3.42 6.79 -3.01
C TYR A 20 4.21 7.95 -3.60
N ASP A 21 3.50 8.92 -4.14
CA ASP A 21 4.00 10.23 -4.49
C ASP A 21 3.35 11.28 -3.58
N LYS A 22 4.17 12.15 -2.99
CA LYS A 22 3.72 13.22 -2.10
C LYS A 22 3.10 14.40 -2.85
N GLU A 23 3.40 14.55 -4.13
CA GLU A 23 2.90 15.62 -4.98
C GLU A 23 1.51 15.28 -5.55
N GLU A 24 1.20 13.99 -5.62
CA GLU A 24 -0.11 13.49 -6.04
C GLU A 24 -1.15 13.61 -4.92
N PRO A 25 -2.42 13.94 -5.27
CA PRO A 25 -3.50 14.01 -4.30
C PRO A 25 -3.79 12.65 -3.64
N GLY A 26 -4.38 12.70 -2.45
CA GLY A 26 -4.79 11.52 -1.71
C GLY A 26 -3.70 10.93 -0.82
N GLY A 27 -4.09 9.97 0.03
CA GLY A 27 -3.16 9.28 0.93
C GLY A 27 -2.45 8.12 0.23
N TRP A 28 -1.32 7.67 0.78
CA TRP A 28 -0.53 6.58 0.19
C TRP A 28 -1.31 5.27 -0.07
N ARG A 29 -2.34 4.95 0.74
CA ARG A 29 -3.19 3.77 0.50
C ARG A 29 -4.14 3.96 -0.68
N GLN A 30 -4.60 5.18 -0.91
CA GLN A 30 -5.42 5.52 -2.09
C GLN A 30 -4.58 5.34 -3.35
N GLN A 31 -3.38 5.93 -3.38
CA GLN A 31 -2.47 5.80 -4.53
C GLN A 31 -2.03 4.35 -4.79
N VAL A 32 -1.83 3.55 -3.75
CA VAL A 32 -1.56 2.11 -3.89
C VAL A 32 -2.77 1.33 -4.44
N GLN A 33 -3.99 1.70 -4.05
CA GLN A 33 -5.22 1.15 -4.63
C GLN A 33 -5.34 1.52 -6.11
N ASP A 34 -4.99 2.74 -6.47
CA ASP A 34 -5.06 3.27 -7.85
C ASP A 34 -3.93 2.75 -8.75
N CYS A 35 -2.97 1.99 -8.21
CA CYS A 35 -1.87 1.40 -8.96
C CYS A 35 -2.38 0.37 -10.00
N GLY A 36 -2.39 0.77 -11.28
CA GLY A 36 -2.87 -0.04 -12.41
C GLY A 36 -1.94 -1.14 -12.92
N VAL A 37 -1.00 -1.66 -12.11
CA VAL A 37 -0.07 -2.73 -12.51
C VAL A 37 -0.59 -4.10 -12.08
N PRO A 38 -1.40 -4.82 -12.89
CA PRO A 38 -2.02 -6.10 -12.50
C PRO A 38 -1.01 -7.24 -12.36
N ARG A 39 0.11 -7.17 -13.08
CA ARG A 39 1.20 -8.18 -13.05
C ARG A 39 2.08 -8.11 -11.79
N CYS A 40 1.79 -7.21 -10.86
CA CYS A 40 2.53 -7.10 -9.61
C CYS A 40 2.21 -8.29 -8.70
N ALA A 41 3.23 -8.95 -8.15
CA ALA A 41 3.03 -10.09 -7.25
C ALA A 41 2.22 -9.76 -5.99
N LEU A 42 2.18 -8.49 -5.59
CA LEU A 42 1.41 -8.03 -4.43
C LEU A 42 0.01 -7.53 -4.79
N TYR A 43 -0.39 -7.51 -6.07
CA TYR A 43 -1.63 -6.88 -6.55
C TYR A 43 -2.86 -7.28 -5.72
N ALA A 44 -3.05 -8.59 -5.49
CA ALA A 44 -4.19 -9.12 -4.74
C ALA A 44 -4.16 -8.84 -3.23
N VAL A 45 -3.02 -8.44 -2.68
CA VAL A 45 -2.82 -8.27 -1.21
C VAL A 45 -2.43 -6.85 -0.83
N ARG A 46 -2.55 -5.89 -1.75
CA ARG A 46 -2.20 -4.48 -1.52
C ARG A 46 -3.03 -3.87 -0.38
N PRO A 47 -2.45 -2.92 0.36
CA PRO A 47 -3.22 -2.13 1.31
C PRO A 47 -4.21 -1.24 0.58
N VAL A 48 -5.48 -1.36 0.96
CA VAL A 48 -6.56 -0.47 0.54
C VAL A 48 -6.92 0.47 1.71
N PRO A 49 -7.45 1.68 1.43
CA PRO A 49 -8.07 2.53 2.45
C PRO A 49 -9.17 1.75 3.18
N LYS A 50 -9.28 1.96 4.49
CA LYS A 50 -10.48 1.54 5.21
C LYS A 50 -11.59 2.49 4.76
N VAL A 51 -12.55 2.01 3.99
CA VAL A 51 -13.83 2.71 3.85
C VAL A 51 -14.43 2.81 5.25
N SER A 52 -14.46 4.02 5.82
CA SER A 52 -15.37 4.32 6.91
C SER A 52 -16.74 4.42 6.26
N GLU A 53 -17.47 3.30 6.26
CA GLU A 53 -18.91 3.31 6.02
C GLU A 53 -19.52 4.33 7.00
N GLY A 54 -20.14 5.37 6.44
CA GLY A 54 -20.96 6.32 7.19
C GLY A 54 -22.33 5.73 7.49
#